data_AF-A0A7Y4JQ17-F1
#
_entry.id   AF-A0A7Y4JQ17-F1
#
_cell.length_a   1.000
_cell.length_b   1.000
_cell.length_c   1.000
_cell.angle_alpha   90.00
_cell.angle_beta   90.00
_cell.angle_gamma   90.00
#
_symmetry.space_group_name_H-M   'P 1'
#
loop_
_entity.id
_entity.type
_entity.pdbx_description
1 polymer ?
#
loop_
_entity_poly.entity_id
_entity_poly.type
_entity_poly.pdbx_seq_one_letter_code
_entity_poly.pdbx_strand_id
1 'polypeptide(L)'
;MSKSSKSRRDRRRQRNLRNHNRQEPEGPATPQQPSGPQTISTSLDLAKLGAPGIQHELFIIAGPSPGVSANREQDMAVLQDSEVREFKIVAHLGKEPGSSAGGLTISLETSGGASHVYAHPDADFMGIETTFGHIQAHLNASKEFSALELRCRANSARQVFARYSDALATLIDHISFHHDVPIFVRYVAIWDEKNKVLTASYVTPYRGIVLASDWLTFDLALSPFYALYREAITNPSVFYQFLCYAKILEGIIRKTFPAIIQEARSRGLDTPRFDARVEDHAEIHGPARNWVGKSVQQTFNDYLQPEFRNAIAHFSDSDEDPLVVSNYITGATISNNLLLARQCARKAISAIEHSIRELKQRLSISPTWMR
;
A
#
# COMPACT_ATOMS: atom_id res chain seq x y z
N MET A 1 -15.53 58.62 -39.23
CA MET A 1 -16.19 57.48 -38.55
C MET A 1 -17.57 57.26 -39.14
N SER A 2 -17.86 56.07 -39.68
CA SER A 2 -19.11 55.80 -40.39
C SER A 2 -20.32 55.76 -39.43
N LYS A 3 -21.49 56.19 -39.91
CA LYS A 3 -22.76 56.15 -39.16
C LYS A 3 -23.10 54.74 -38.63
N SER A 4 -22.57 53.68 -39.25
CA SER A 4 -22.80 52.29 -38.79
C SER A 4 -22.03 51.92 -37.51
N SER A 5 -20.88 52.56 -37.26
CA SER A 5 -20.07 52.28 -36.07
C SER A 5 -20.72 52.83 -34.79
N LYS A 6 -21.34 54.02 -34.86
CA LYS A 6 -22.02 54.65 -33.73
C LYS A 6 -23.26 53.84 -33.29
N SER A 7 -24.05 53.37 -34.25
CA SER A 7 -25.24 52.55 -33.99
C SER A 7 -24.94 51.22 -33.28
N ARG A 8 -23.83 50.54 -33.65
CA ARG A 8 -23.41 49.30 -32.98
C ARG A 8 -22.96 49.54 -31.53
N ARG A 9 -22.31 50.69 -31.26
CA ARG A 9 -21.85 51.05 -29.92
C ARG A 9 -23.02 51.35 -28.98
N ASP A 10 -24.04 52.05 -29.47
CA ASP A 10 -25.23 52.40 -28.67
C ASP A 10 -26.08 51.16 -28.34
N ARG A 11 -26.24 50.23 -29.29
CA ARG A 11 -26.93 48.94 -29.03
C ARG A 11 -26.21 48.09 -27.99
N ARG A 12 -24.87 48.06 -27.99
CA ARG A 12 -24.09 47.36 -26.94
C ARG A 12 -24.29 48.01 -25.57
N ARG A 13 -24.31 49.34 -25.52
CA ARG A 13 -24.51 50.08 -24.26
C ARG A 13 -25.89 49.84 -23.65
N GLN A 14 -26.95 49.86 -24.48
CA GLN A 14 -28.30 49.54 -24.01
C GLN A 14 -28.47 48.09 -23.57
N ARG A 15 -27.80 47.13 -24.23
CA ARG A 15 -27.84 45.72 -23.80
C ARG A 15 -27.15 45.52 -22.45
N ASN A 16 -26.02 46.19 -22.22
CA ASN A 16 -25.32 46.11 -20.94
C ASN A 16 -26.12 46.76 -19.80
N LEU A 17 -26.79 47.89 -20.06
CA LEU A 17 -27.70 48.53 -19.09
C LEU A 17 -28.89 47.64 -18.73
N ARG A 18 -29.48 46.94 -19.70
CA ARG A 18 -30.57 45.99 -19.44
C ARG A 18 -30.13 44.76 -18.65
N ASN A 19 -28.90 44.31 -18.84
CA ASN A 19 -28.35 43.19 -18.07
C ASN A 19 -27.98 43.59 -16.64
N HIS A 20 -27.55 44.84 -16.42
CA HIS A 20 -27.22 45.33 -15.08
C HIS A 20 -28.47 45.52 -14.21
N ASN A 21 -29.58 46.00 -14.80
CA ASN A 21 -30.86 46.16 -14.11
C ASN A 21 -31.65 44.85 -13.94
N ARG A 22 -31.08 43.70 -14.32
CA ARG A 22 -31.66 42.36 -14.13
C ARG A 22 -31.04 41.60 -12.94
N GLN A 23 -30.25 42.27 -12.11
CA GLN A 23 -29.88 41.70 -10.80
C GLN A 23 -31.17 41.55 -9.99
N GLU A 24 -31.52 40.30 -9.73
CA GLU A 24 -32.68 39.91 -8.94
C GLU A 24 -32.55 40.50 -7.52
N PRO A 25 -33.65 41.01 -6.93
CA PRO A 25 -33.64 41.46 -5.55
C PRO A 25 -33.18 40.32 -4.64
N GLU A 26 -32.23 40.61 -3.75
CA GLU A 26 -31.76 39.70 -2.72
C GLU A 26 -32.97 39.11 -1.97
N GLY A 27 -33.21 37.82 -2.21
CA GLY A 27 -34.25 37.08 -1.51
C GLY A 27 -33.99 37.06 0.00
N PRO A 28 -35.04 36.90 0.82
CA PRO A 28 -34.90 36.84 2.27
C PRO A 28 -33.87 35.78 2.67
N ALA A 29 -32.96 36.15 3.57
CA ALA A 29 -31.86 35.33 4.04
C ALA A 29 -32.34 33.92 4.39
N THR A 30 -31.87 32.94 3.60
CA THR A 30 -32.07 31.52 3.86
C THR A 30 -31.57 31.21 5.28
N PRO A 31 -32.36 30.56 6.14
CA PRO A 31 -31.89 30.14 7.46
C PRO A 31 -30.61 29.33 7.28
N GLN A 32 -29.53 29.77 7.93
CA GLN A 32 -28.26 29.06 7.95
C GLN A 32 -28.53 27.63 8.41
N GLN A 33 -28.35 26.67 7.49
CA GLN A 33 -28.38 25.25 7.82
C GLN A 33 -27.40 25.00 8.97
N PRO A 34 -27.76 24.17 9.96
CA PRO A 34 -26.86 23.79 11.02
C PRO A 34 -25.57 23.28 10.39
N SER A 35 -24.45 23.92 10.73
CA SER A 35 -23.12 23.51 10.29
C SER A 35 -22.98 22.01 10.50
N GLY A 36 -22.85 21.27 9.39
CA GLY A 36 -22.65 19.83 9.43
C GLY A 36 -21.46 19.45 10.32
N PRO A 37 -21.35 18.18 10.72
CA PRO A 37 -20.25 17.70 11.54
C PRO A 37 -18.91 18.16 10.94
N GLN A 38 -18.13 18.89 11.72
CA GLN A 38 -16.85 19.43 11.27
C GLN A 38 -15.92 18.27 10.93
N THR A 39 -15.63 18.09 9.64
CA THR A 39 -14.65 17.10 9.18
C THR A 39 -13.25 17.58 9.55
N ILE A 40 -12.59 16.86 10.46
CA ILE A 40 -11.17 17.09 10.76
C ILE A 40 -10.36 16.42 9.66
N SER A 41 -9.63 17.22 8.88
CA SER A 41 -8.71 16.73 7.85
C SER A 41 -7.27 17.15 8.14
N THR A 42 -6.33 16.24 7.90
CA THR A 42 -4.89 16.53 7.92
C THR A 42 -4.24 16.07 6.61
N SER A 43 -3.13 16.69 6.22
CA SER A 43 -2.37 16.32 5.02
C SER A 43 -0.93 16.01 5.41
N LEU A 44 -0.44 14.85 4.96
CA LEU A 44 0.93 14.41 5.19
C LEU A 44 1.70 14.41 3.86
N ASP A 45 2.97 14.78 3.94
CA ASP A 45 3.88 14.64 2.81
C ASP A 45 4.09 13.14 2.53
N LEU A 46 3.98 12.75 1.25
CA LEU A 46 4.27 11.41 0.76
C LEU A 46 5.67 10.93 1.15
N ALA A 47 6.64 11.85 1.35
CA ALA A 47 7.98 11.55 1.86
C ALA A 47 7.97 10.90 3.24
N LYS A 48 6.94 11.16 4.06
CA LYS A 48 6.83 10.69 5.45
C LYS A 48 6.01 9.40 5.59
N LEU A 49 5.44 8.89 4.51
CA LEU A 49 4.63 7.66 4.50
C LEU A 49 5.46 6.38 4.37
N GLY A 50 6.79 6.50 4.37
CA GLY A 50 7.71 5.37 4.24
C GLY A 50 7.96 4.92 2.80
N ALA A 51 8.43 3.69 2.63
CA ALA A 51 8.86 3.11 1.38
C ALA A 51 7.65 2.69 0.53
N PRO A 52 7.65 3.02 -0.77
CA PRO A 52 6.51 2.76 -1.64
C PRO A 52 6.23 1.27 -1.78
N GLY A 53 4.96 0.88 -1.85
CA GLY A 53 4.51 -0.50 -1.97
C GLY A 53 4.82 -1.39 -0.76
N ILE A 54 5.02 -0.79 0.42
CA ILE A 54 5.15 -1.49 1.71
C ILE A 54 3.95 -1.11 2.56
N GLN A 55 3.41 -2.05 3.34
CA GLN A 55 2.34 -1.76 4.30
C GLN A 55 2.91 -1.03 5.51
N HIS A 56 2.23 0.03 5.93
CA HIS A 56 2.56 0.87 7.08
C HIS A 56 1.34 1.09 7.96
N GLU A 57 1.60 1.45 9.22
CA GLU A 57 0.59 1.88 10.17
C GLU A 57 0.79 3.35 10.50
N LEU A 58 -0.28 4.14 10.39
CA LEU A 58 -0.32 5.55 10.78
C LEU A 58 -1.14 5.69 12.06
N PHE A 59 -0.59 6.38 13.04
CA PHE A 59 -1.28 6.75 14.28
C PHE A 59 -1.51 8.25 14.28
N ILE A 60 -2.76 8.66 14.30
CA ILE A 60 -3.18 10.07 14.39
C ILE A 60 -3.82 10.26 15.75
N ILE A 61 -3.13 11.01 16.60
CA ILE A 61 -3.58 11.37 17.94
C ILE A 61 -4.12 12.79 17.87
N ALA A 62 -5.30 13.03 18.43
CA ALA A 62 -5.83 14.38 18.56
C ALA A 62 -4.85 15.23 19.39
N GLY A 63 -4.25 16.24 18.76
CA GLY A 63 -3.34 17.15 19.44
C GLY A 63 -4.06 17.93 20.55
N PRO A 64 -3.32 18.45 21.53
CA PRO A 64 -3.91 19.33 22.53
C PRO A 64 -4.41 20.62 21.87
N SER A 65 -5.29 21.35 22.56
CA SER A 65 -5.82 22.63 22.08
C SER A 65 -4.71 23.57 21.56
N PRO A 66 -4.99 24.43 20.57
CA PRO A 66 -4.01 25.34 20.00
C PRO A 66 -3.24 26.11 21.08
N GLY A 67 -1.90 26.04 21.04
CA GLY A 67 -1.02 26.71 22.00
C GLY A 67 -0.37 25.81 23.05
N VAL A 68 -0.75 24.52 23.11
CA VAL A 68 -0.06 23.52 23.95
C VAL A 68 0.89 22.70 23.09
N SER A 69 2.15 22.58 23.50
CA SER A 69 3.12 21.73 22.82
C SER A 69 2.76 20.25 22.99
N ALA A 70 2.72 19.51 21.88
CA ALA A 70 2.54 18.05 21.92
C ALA A 70 3.65 17.42 22.79
N ASN A 71 3.27 16.59 23.76
CA ASN A 71 4.20 15.85 24.60
C ASN A 71 4.28 14.41 24.11
N ARG A 72 5.43 14.01 23.56
CA ARG A 72 5.67 12.65 23.07
C ARG A 72 5.40 11.58 24.14
N GLU A 73 5.70 11.85 25.41
CA GLU A 73 5.44 10.90 26.49
C GLU A 73 3.93 10.67 26.69
N GLN A 74 3.13 11.74 26.57
CA GLN A 74 1.68 11.65 26.66
C GLN A 74 1.10 10.88 25.46
N ASP A 75 1.56 11.19 24.25
CA ASP A 75 1.17 10.45 23.04
C ASP A 75 1.48 8.95 23.17
N MET A 76 2.66 8.62 23.68
CA MET A 76 3.04 7.22 23.93
C MET A 76 2.20 6.57 25.03
N ALA A 77 1.88 7.28 26.12
CA ALA A 77 1.02 6.76 27.18
C ALA A 77 -0.39 6.44 26.65
N VAL A 78 -0.92 7.29 25.75
CA VAL A 78 -2.20 7.07 25.07
C VAL A 78 -2.14 5.84 24.16
N LEU A 79 -1.07 5.67 23.39
CA LEU A 79 -0.89 4.51 22.51
C LEU A 79 -0.64 3.19 23.27
N GLN A 80 -0.14 3.27 24.51
CA GLN A 80 0.15 2.13 25.37
C GLN A 80 -0.98 1.81 26.36
N ASP A 81 -2.07 2.57 26.34
CA ASP A 81 -3.23 2.33 27.19
C ASP A 81 -3.89 0.98 26.89
N SER A 82 -3.77 0.07 27.86
CA SER A 82 -4.22 -1.32 27.81
C SER A 82 -5.59 -1.57 28.45
N GLU A 83 -6.37 -0.53 28.75
CA GLU A 83 -7.74 -0.71 29.25
C GLU A 83 -8.66 -1.33 28.19
N VAL A 84 -9.48 -2.30 28.58
CA VAL A 84 -10.46 -2.92 27.69
C VAL A 84 -11.63 -1.98 27.39
N ARG A 85 -11.79 -1.58 26.13
CA ARG A 85 -12.80 -0.61 25.66
C ARG A 85 -13.32 -0.97 24.27
N GLU A 86 -14.39 -0.31 23.84
CA GLU A 86 -14.92 -0.47 22.49
C GLU A 86 -14.04 0.27 21.47
N PHE A 87 -13.74 -0.41 20.37
CA PHE A 87 -13.12 0.16 19.18
C PHE A 87 -14.06 0.01 18.01
N LYS A 88 -14.03 1.01 17.12
CA LYS A 88 -14.68 0.93 15.80
C LYS A 88 -13.60 0.69 14.76
N ILE A 89 -13.75 -0.37 13.96
CA ILE A 89 -12.89 -0.63 12.80
C ILE A 89 -13.71 -0.53 11.52
N VAL A 90 -13.13 0.08 10.49
CA VAL A 90 -13.73 0.24 9.16
C VAL A 90 -12.73 -0.25 8.12
N ALA A 91 -13.12 -1.29 7.38
CA ALA A 91 -12.38 -1.79 6.22
C ALA A 91 -12.99 -1.19 4.95
N HIS A 92 -12.25 -0.30 4.30
CA HIS A 92 -12.72 0.36 3.08
C HIS A 92 -12.47 -0.53 1.87
N LEU A 93 -13.52 -0.76 1.09
CA LEU A 93 -13.46 -1.63 -0.07
C LEU A 93 -13.05 -0.87 -1.34
N GLY A 94 -12.41 -1.59 -2.26
CA GLY A 94 -12.04 -1.13 -3.60
C GLY A 94 -12.42 -2.14 -4.69
N LYS A 95 -12.53 -1.63 -5.93
CA LYS A 95 -12.67 -2.44 -7.15
C LYS A 95 -11.32 -2.87 -7.73
N GLU A 96 -10.26 -2.17 -7.35
CA GLU A 96 -8.91 -2.47 -7.81
C GLU A 96 -7.96 -2.48 -6.61
N PRO A 97 -6.92 -3.32 -6.64
CA PRO A 97 -5.90 -3.29 -5.62
C PRO A 97 -5.16 -1.95 -5.62
N GLY A 98 -4.95 -1.36 -4.45
CA GLY A 98 -4.19 -0.12 -4.32
C GLY A 98 -4.79 1.07 -5.09
N SER A 99 -6.12 1.09 -5.31
CA SER A 99 -6.83 2.14 -6.05
C SER A 99 -6.78 3.50 -5.31
N SER A 100 -5.64 4.16 -5.37
CA SER A 100 -5.45 5.56 -5.02
C SER A 100 -4.52 6.15 -6.07
N ALA A 101 -5.05 6.40 -7.26
CA ALA A 101 -4.40 7.30 -8.21
C ALA A 101 -4.45 8.71 -7.59
N GLY A 102 -3.42 9.09 -6.83
CA GLY A 102 -3.35 10.36 -6.12
C GLY A 102 -2.88 10.23 -4.66
N GLY A 103 -3.18 11.25 -3.86
CA GLY A 103 -2.91 11.23 -2.42
C GLY A 103 -3.68 10.12 -1.71
N LEU A 104 -3.11 9.62 -0.61
CA LEU A 104 -3.80 8.69 0.29
C LEU A 104 -4.75 9.49 1.19
N THR A 105 -6.05 9.22 1.10
CA THR A 105 -7.05 9.77 2.02
C THR A 105 -7.54 8.68 2.94
N ILE A 106 -7.19 8.79 4.22
CA ILE A 106 -7.69 7.93 5.29
C ILE A 106 -8.87 8.64 5.94
N SER A 107 -10.01 7.98 5.99
CA SER A 107 -11.24 8.50 6.60
C SER A 107 -11.95 7.37 7.35
N LEU A 108 -12.88 7.73 8.24
CA LEU A 108 -13.89 6.81 8.81
C LEU A 108 -15.21 6.87 8.02
N GLU A 109 -15.29 7.71 6.99
CA GLU A 109 -16.47 7.87 6.16
C GLU A 109 -16.68 6.66 5.24
N THR A 110 -17.71 5.88 5.52
CA THR A 110 -17.94 4.58 4.89
C THR A 110 -18.47 4.67 3.46
N SER A 111 -18.94 5.82 2.99
CA SER A 111 -19.56 6.02 1.67
C SER A 111 -18.57 6.08 0.50
N GLY A 112 -17.29 6.40 0.77
CA GLY A 112 -16.28 6.68 -0.25
C GLY A 112 -15.60 5.45 -0.88
N GLY A 113 -15.95 4.24 -0.44
CA GLY A 113 -15.45 3.00 -1.01
C GLY A 113 -16.33 2.46 -2.15
N ALA A 114 -15.87 1.38 -2.78
CA ALA A 114 -16.58 0.69 -3.84
C ALA A 114 -16.18 -0.78 -3.90
N SER A 115 -17.06 -1.65 -4.38
CA SER A 115 -16.75 -3.06 -4.62
C SER A 115 -17.59 -3.58 -5.79
N HIS A 116 -17.48 -4.87 -6.06
CA HIS A 116 -18.32 -5.57 -7.03
C HIS A 116 -19.57 -6.20 -6.41
N VAL A 117 -19.81 -6.00 -5.11
CA VAL A 117 -20.95 -6.55 -4.37
C VAL A 117 -22.03 -5.49 -4.21
N TYR A 118 -23.25 -5.80 -4.59
CA TYR A 118 -24.40 -4.90 -4.50
C TYR A 118 -25.39 -5.42 -3.45
N ALA A 119 -26.05 -4.50 -2.75
CA ALA A 119 -27.18 -4.88 -1.92
C ALA A 119 -28.34 -5.38 -2.78
N HIS A 120 -29.04 -6.40 -2.29
CA HIS A 120 -30.33 -6.79 -2.88
C HIS A 120 -31.32 -5.61 -2.75
N PRO A 121 -32.19 -5.36 -3.76
CA PRO A 121 -33.15 -4.24 -3.70
C PRO A 121 -34.03 -4.24 -2.45
N ASP A 122 -34.36 -5.43 -1.95
CA ASP A 122 -35.23 -5.64 -0.77
C ASP A 122 -34.45 -5.81 0.54
N ALA A 123 -33.13 -5.61 0.53
CA ALA A 123 -32.33 -5.74 1.75
C ALA A 123 -32.52 -4.52 2.67
N ASP A 124 -33.34 -4.68 3.69
CA ASP A 124 -33.54 -3.68 4.75
C ASP A 124 -32.39 -3.64 5.77
N PHE A 125 -31.61 -4.74 5.86
CA PHE A 125 -30.53 -4.89 6.83
C PHE A 125 -29.34 -5.64 6.23
N MET A 126 -28.13 -5.16 6.50
CA MET A 126 -26.87 -5.81 6.07
C MET A 126 -25.89 -5.86 7.23
N GLY A 127 -26.34 -6.40 8.37
CA GLY A 127 -25.49 -6.65 9.52
C GLY A 127 -25.41 -8.14 9.87
N ILE A 128 -24.31 -8.55 10.49
CA ILE A 128 -24.06 -9.94 10.91
C ILE A 128 -23.54 -9.90 12.35
N GLU A 129 -24.19 -10.65 13.24
CA GLU A 129 -23.68 -10.89 14.59
C GLU A 129 -22.60 -11.95 14.56
N THR A 130 -21.45 -11.66 15.17
CA THR A 130 -20.34 -12.60 15.31
C THR A 130 -19.94 -12.74 16.77
N THR A 131 -19.12 -13.75 17.08
CA THR A 131 -18.53 -13.91 18.41
C THR A 131 -17.60 -12.74 18.80
N PHE A 132 -17.17 -11.92 17.84
CA PHE A 132 -16.24 -10.81 18.05
C PHE A 132 -16.93 -9.44 18.11
N GLY A 133 -18.20 -9.37 17.72
CA GLY A 133 -18.99 -8.13 17.67
C GLY A 133 -19.95 -8.09 16.49
N HIS A 134 -20.56 -6.91 16.30
CA HIS A 134 -21.48 -6.66 15.21
C HIS A 134 -20.72 -6.17 13.97
N ILE A 135 -20.89 -6.87 12.84
CA ILE A 135 -20.42 -6.42 11.53
C ILE A 135 -21.56 -5.70 10.82
N GLN A 136 -21.31 -4.49 10.32
CA GLN A 136 -22.23 -3.73 9.49
C GLN A 136 -21.63 -3.48 8.10
N ALA A 137 -22.35 -3.84 7.04
CA ALA A 137 -21.99 -3.46 5.68
C ALA A 137 -22.57 -2.07 5.34
N HIS A 138 -21.75 -1.23 4.74
CA HIS A 138 -22.12 0.10 4.28
C HIS A 138 -22.19 0.15 2.75
N LEU A 139 -23.09 1.01 2.25
CA LEU A 139 -23.27 1.21 0.81
C LEU A 139 -22.84 2.60 0.37
N ASN A 140 -22.34 2.69 -0.85
CA ASN A 140 -22.20 3.97 -1.55
C ASN A 140 -23.50 4.39 -2.26
N ALA A 141 -23.47 5.53 -2.95
CA ALA A 141 -24.61 6.06 -3.70
C ALA A 141 -25.14 5.10 -4.80
N SER A 142 -24.30 4.20 -5.29
CA SER A 142 -24.64 3.18 -6.29
C SER A 142 -25.18 1.88 -5.69
N LYS A 143 -25.43 1.84 -4.37
CA LYS A 143 -25.85 0.63 -3.62
C LYS A 143 -24.82 -0.51 -3.66
N GLU A 144 -23.55 -0.18 -3.91
CA GLU A 144 -22.44 -1.13 -3.81
C GLU A 144 -21.90 -1.14 -2.38
N PHE A 145 -21.41 -2.29 -1.92
CA PHE A 145 -20.68 -2.39 -0.66
C PHE A 145 -19.43 -1.50 -0.74
N SER A 146 -19.36 -0.52 0.15
CA SER A 146 -18.30 0.49 0.16
C SER A 146 -17.35 0.32 1.34
N ALA A 147 -17.84 -0.18 2.46
CA ALA A 147 -17.04 -0.51 3.63
C ALA A 147 -17.71 -1.59 4.48
N LEU A 148 -16.91 -2.29 5.29
CA LEU A 148 -17.40 -3.12 6.39
C LEU A 148 -16.93 -2.50 7.70
N GLU A 149 -17.86 -2.28 8.63
CA GLU A 149 -17.60 -1.80 9.98
C GLU A 149 -17.73 -2.96 10.97
N LEU A 150 -16.80 -3.04 11.94
CA LEU A 150 -16.93 -3.91 13.10
C LEU A 150 -16.76 -3.08 14.36
N ARG A 151 -17.63 -3.32 15.35
CA ARG A 151 -17.47 -2.79 16.71
C ARG A 151 -17.10 -3.92 17.65
N CYS A 152 -15.99 -3.77 18.36
CA CYS A 152 -15.50 -4.84 19.23
C CYS A 152 -14.79 -4.29 20.48
N ARG A 153 -14.82 -5.05 21.59
CA ARG A 153 -14.15 -4.68 22.85
C ARG A 153 -12.73 -5.21 22.94
N ALA A 154 -11.71 -4.39 22.78
CA ALA A 154 -10.31 -4.80 22.82
C ALA A 154 -9.50 -3.94 23.81
N ASN A 155 -8.21 -4.25 23.99
CA ASN A 155 -7.28 -3.46 24.80
C ASN A 155 -6.15 -2.80 24.00
N SER A 156 -6.10 -3.02 22.68
CA SER A 156 -5.05 -2.49 21.81
C SER A 156 -5.47 -2.57 20.34
N ALA A 157 -4.92 -1.69 19.50
CA ALA A 157 -5.14 -1.73 18.05
C ALA A 157 -4.73 -3.09 17.44
N ARG A 158 -3.65 -3.70 17.95
CA ARG A 158 -3.21 -5.04 17.51
C ARG A 158 -4.27 -6.11 17.77
N GLN A 159 -4.92 -6.08 18.93
CA GLN A 159 -6.01 -7.02 19.23
C GLN A 159 -7.25 -6.75 18.34
N VAL A 160 -7.53 -5.48 18.01
CA VAL A 160 -8.58 -5.12 17.05
C VAL A 160 -8.28 -5.70 15.66
N PHE A 161 -7.04 -5.58 15.16
CA PHE A 161 -6.62 -6.17 13.89
C PHE A 161 -6.71 -7.71 13.86
N ALA A 162 -6.40 -8.37 14.98
CA ALA A 162 -6.61 -9.82 15.11
C ALA A 162 -8.09 -10.17 14.94
N ARG A 163 -8.99 -9.48 15.64
CA ARG A 163 -10.44 -9.70 15.52
C ARG A 163 -11.01 -9.35 14.16
N TYR A 164 -10.47 -8.32 13.52
CA TYR A 164 -10.76 -8.00 12.13
C TYR A 164 -10.43 -9.17 11.22
N SER A 165 -9.28 -9.81 11.42
CA SER A 165 -8.87 -10.98 10.62
C SER A 165 -9.84 -12.14 10.84
N ASP A 166 -10.17 -12.44 12.09
CA ASP A 166 -11.01 -13.58 12.42
C ASP A 166 -12.46 -13.40 11.94
N ALA A 167 -12.98 -12.17 11.96
CA ALA A 167 -14.37 -11.88 11.62
C ALA A 167 -14.55 -11.33 10.20
N LEU A 168 -13.95 -10.18 9.91
CA LEU A 168 -14.18 -9.44 8.66
C LEU A 168 -13.43 -10.05 7.48
N ALA A 169 -12.17 -10.43 7.66
CA ALA A 169 -11.41 -11.04 6.56
C ALA A 169 -12.02 -12.41 6.17
N THR A 170 -12.39 -13.24 7.15
CA THR A 170 -13.12 -14.49 6.92
C THR A 170 -14.43 -14.29 6.17
N LEU A 171 -15.20 -13.25 6.51
CA LEU A 171 -16.44 -12.92 5.79
C LEU A 171 -16.15 -12.52 4.33
N ILE A 172 -15.13 -11.70 4.10
CA ILE A 172 -14.71 -11.29 2.76
C ILE A 172 -14.27 -12.51 1.94
N ASP A 173 -13.48 -13.41 2.52
CA ASP A 173 -13.05 -14.66 1.87
C ASP A 173 -14.25 -15.53 1.49
N HIS A 174 -15.21 -15.68 2.41
CA HIS A 174 -16.42 -16.45 2.19
C HIS A 174 -17.27 -15.88 1.04
N ILE A 175 -17.49 -14.56 1.02
CA ILE A 175 -18.23 -13.89 -0.07
C ILE A 175 -17.48 -14.10 -1.40
N SER A 176 -16.16 -13.89 -1.40
CA SER A 176 -15.33 -14.03 -2.60
C SER A 176 -15.40 -15.46 -3.15
N PHE A 177 -15.34 -16.47 -2.27
CA PHE A 177 -15.44 -17.88 -2.63
C PHE A 177 -16.81 -18.26 -3.21
N HIS A 178 -17.91 -17.87 -2.55
CA HIS A 178 -19.25 -18.28 -2.96
C HIS A 178 -19.77 -17.54 -4.20
N HIS A 179 -19.28 -16.33 -4.45
CA HIS A 179 -19.78 -15.48 -5.53
C HIS A 179 -18.76 -15.22 -6.66
N ASP A 180 -17.57 -15.83 -6.59
CA ASP A 180 -16.50 -15.67 -7.59
C ASP A 180 -16.23 -14.19 -7.92
N VAL A 181 -16.15 -13.37 -6.87
CA VAL A 181 -16.05 -11.92 -6.98
C VAL A 181 -14.83 -11.40 -6.21
N PRO A 182 -13.98 -10.56 -6.82
CA PRO A 182 -12.86 -9.99 -6.09
C PRO A 182 -13.33 -8.88 -5.16
N ILE A 183 -12.87 -8.92 -3.91
CA ILE A 183 -13.09 -7.87 -2.92
C ILE A 183 -11.72 -7.40 -2.41
N PHE A 184 -11.39 -6.14 -2.70
CA PHE A 184 -10.13 -5.56 -2.28
C PHE A 184 -10.33 -4.67 -1.06
N VAL A 185 -9.47 -4.81 -0.05
CA VAL A 185 -9.40 -3.88 1.07
C VAL A 185 -8.35 -2.82 0.75
N ARG A 186 -8.77 -1.55 0.65
CA ARG A 186 -7.89 -0.42 0.31
C ARG A 186 -7.04 0.01 1.50
N TYR A 187 -7.70 0.16 2.64
CA TYR A 187 -7.09 0.44 3.92
C TYR A 187 -8.06 0.04 5.04
N VAL A 188 -7.51 -0.13 6.23
CA VAL A 188 -8.28 -0.42 7.44
C VAL A 188 -8.05 0.72 8.42
N ALA A 189 -9.12 1.33 8.90
CA ALA A 189 -9.09 2.43 9.87
C ALA A 189 -9.71 1.97 11.19
N ILE A 190 -9.06 2.26 12.30
CA ILE A 190 -9.49 1.95 13.67
C ILE A 190 -9.65 3.27 14.42
N TRP A 191 -10.79 3.44 15.06
CA TRP A 191 -11.08 4.55 15.94
C TRP A 191 -11.15 4.09 17.38
N ASP A 192 -10.25 4.61 18.21
CA ASP A 192 -10.29 4.53 19.66
C ASP A 192 -11.02 5.77 20.20
N GLU A 193 -12.28 5.61 20.59
CA GLU A 193 -13.09 6.74 21.01
C GLU A 193 -12.65 7.34 22.35
N LYS A 194 -12.13 6.52 23.27
CA LYS A 194 -11.65 6.99 24.58
C LYS A 194 -10.46 7.90 24.40
N ASN A 195 -9.49 7.44 23.61
CA ASN A 195 -8.20 8.09 23.45
C ASN A 195 -8.15 9.05 22.25
N LYS A 196 -9.21 9.12 21.45
CA LYS A 196 -9.32 9.93 20.23
C LYS A 196 -8.16 9.66 19.27
N VAL A 197 -7.82 8.37 19.12
CA VAL A 197 -6.76 7.90 18.23
C VAL A 197 -7.38 7.26 17.00
N LEU A 198 -6.96 7.72 15.83
CA LEU A 198 -7.20 7.05 14.56
C LEU A 198 -5.93 6.28 14.18
N THR A 199 -6.02 4.96 14.14
CA THR A 199 -4.98 4.09 13.59
C THR A 199 -5.40 3.65 12.20
N ALA A 200 -4.51 3.70 11.23
CA ALA A 200 -4.81 3.26 9.87
C ALA A 200 -3.69 2.38 9.31
N SER A 201 -4.07 1.26 8.72
CA SER A 201 -3.17 0.39 7.97
C SER A 201 -3.36 0.59 6.48
N TYR A 202 -2.26 0.87 5.76
CA TYR A 202 -2.28 1.24 4.36
C TYR A 202 -1.01 0.77 3.65
N VAL A 203 -1.08 0.69 2.31
CA VAL A 203 0.12 0.49 1.47
C VAL A 203 0.56 1.82 0.91
N THR A 204 1.83 2.17 1.11
CA THR A 204 2.36 3.46 0.66
C THR A 204 2.36 3.55 -0.87
N PRO A 205 1.80 4.61 -1.47
CA PRO A 205 1.70 4.71 -2.92
C PRO A 205 3.08 4.87 -3.58
N TYR A 206 3.21 4.33 -4.79
CA TYR A 206 4.37 4.58 -5.65
C TYR A 206 4.40 6.03 -6.14
N ARG A 207 5.61 6.54 -6.41
CA ARG A 207 5.82 7.91 -6.89
C ARG A 207 6.11 7.90 -8.39
N GLY A 208 5.66 8.94 -9.08
CA GLY A 208 6.10 9.22 -10.43
C GLY A 208 7.61 9.47 -10.46
N ILE A 209 8.29 8.91 -11.45
CA ILE A 209 9.72 9.14 -11.69
C ILE A 209 9.93 9.76 -13.06
N VAL A 210 10.99 10.55 -13.20
CA VAL A 210 11.50 10.98 -14.50
C VAL A 210 12.59 10.00 -14.89
N LEU A 211 12.46 9.41 -16.08
CA LEU A 211 13.49 8.51 -16.60
C LEU A 211 14.76 9.30 -16.91
N ALA A 212 15.92 8.78 -16.49
CA ALA A 212 17.21 9.30 -16.89
C ALA A 212 17.44 9.09 -18.40
N SER A 213 18.27 9.90 -19.04
CA SER A 213 18.47 9.85 -20.50
C SER A 213 19.05 8.53 -21.03
N ASP A 214 19.64 7.71 -20.16
CA ASP A 214 20.31 6.43 -20.46
C ASP A 214 19.45 5.20 -20.15
N TRP A 215 18.15 5.36 -19.89
CA TRP A 215 17.24 4.27 -19.49
C TRP A 215 17.06 3.14 -20.53
N LEU A 216 17.45 3.36 -21.79
CA LEU A 216 17.24 2.43 -22.89
C LEU A 216 18.20 1.23 -22.90
N THR A 217 19.25 1.24 -22.09
CA THR A 217 20.24 0.15 -22.06
C THR A 217 19.94 -0.87 -20.96
N PHE A 218 19.48 -2.07 -21.31
CA PHE A 218 19.35 -3.22 -20.41
C PHE A 218 19.84 -4.55 -21.04
N ASP A 219 20.27 -5.49 -20.21
CA ASP A 219 20.78 -6.80 -20.67
C ASP A 219 19.65 -7.82 -20.83
N LEU A 220 19.48 -8.39 -22.03
CA LEU A 220 18.45 -9.39 -22.29
C LEU A 220 18.58 -10.65 -21.43
N ALA A 221 19.80 -10.99 -21.00
CA ALA A 221 20.04 -12.11 -20.09
C ALA A 221 19.36 -11.91 -18.72
N LEU A 222 19.06 -10.66 -18.35
CA LEU A 222 18.39 -10.29 -17.10
C LEU A 222 16.88 -10.12 -17.23
N SER A 223 16.33 -10.24 -18.45
CA SER A 223 14.89 -10.09 -18.71
C SER A 223 13.98 -10.91 -17.78
N PRO A 224 14.30 -12.17 -17.39
CA PRO A 224 13.45 -12.90 -16.45
C PRO A 224 13.42 -12.27 -15.05
N PHE A 225 14.52 -11.69 -14.60
CA PHE A 225 14.59 -11.03 -13.29
C PHE A 225 13.86 -9.70 -13.30
N TYR A 226 13.97 -8.92 -14.37
CA TYR A 226 13.20 -7.68 -14.53
C TYR A 226 11.69 -7.97 -14.59
N ALA A 227 11.28 -9.03 -15.29
CA ALA A 227 9.89 -9.45 -15.35
C ALA A 227 9.34 -9.82 -13.96
N LEU A 228 10.06 -10.66 -13.20
CA LEU A 228 9.69 -11.01 -11.83
C LEU A 228 9.71 -9.79 -10.88
N TYR A 229 10.65 -8.87 -11.05
CA TYR A 229 10.72 -7.68 -10.22
C TYR A 229 9.53 -6.75 -10.47
N ARG A 230 9.15 -6.57 -11.73
CA ARG A 230 7.94 -5.82 -12.12
C ARG A 230 6.70 -6.49 -11.53
N GLU A 231 6.57 -7.80 -11.72
CA GLU A 231 5.46 -8.57 -11.17
C GLU A 231 5.33 -8.36 -9.66
N ALA A 232 6.46 -8.43 -8.93
CA ALA A 232 6.48 -8.22 -7.48
C ALA A 232 5.97 -6.83 -7.07
N ILE A 233 6.35 -5.76 -7.77
CA ILE A 233 5.93 -4.39 -7.38
C ILE A 233 4.50 -4.04 -7.82
N THR A 234 3.95 -4.74 -8.81
CA THR A 234 2.57 -4.50 -9.30
C THR A 234 1.54 -5.41 -8.64
N ASN A 235 1.96 -6.48 -7.96
CA ASN A 235 1.04 -7.44 -7.36
C ASN A 235 0.58 -6.97 -5.97
N PRO A 236 -0.71 -7.03 -5.63
CA PRO A 236 -1.20 -6.59 -4.33
C PRO A 236 -0.97 -7.57 -3.18
N SER A 237 -0.68 -8.84 -3.46
CA SER A 237 -0.47 -9.85 -2.43
C SER A 237 0.96 -9.77 -1.91
N VAL A 238 1.15 -9.32 -0.66
CA VAL A 238 2.48 -9.26 0.00
C VAL A 238 3.21 -10.61 -0.03
N PHE A 239 2.46 -11.71 0.05
CA PHE A 239 2.97 -13.08 -0.06
C PHE A 239 3.56 -13.35 -1.45
N TYR A 240 2.81 -13.00 -2.50
CA TYR A 240 3.28 -13.20 -3.87
C TYR A 240 4.42 -12.24 -4.24
N GLN A 241 4.39 -11.00 -3.75
CA GLN A 241 5.52 -10.07 -3.87
C GLN A 241 6.78 -10.70 -3.28
N PHE A 242 6.68 -11.25 -2.06
CA PHE A 242 7.80 -11.92 -1.39
C PHE A 242 8.31 -13.12 -2.19
N LEU A 243 7.42 -14.00 -2.66
CA LEU A 243 7.79 -15.15 -3.48
C LEU A 243 8.49 -14.73 -4.79
N CYS A 244 8.09 -13.62 -5.41
CA CYS A 244 8.77 -13.10 -6.60
C CYS A 244 10.20 -12.65 -6.27
N TYR A 245 10.41 -11.92 -5.16
CA TYR A 245 11.76 -11.55 -4.72
C TYR A 245 12.60 -12.78 -4.35
N ALA A 246 12.02 -13.76 -3.66
CA ALA A 246 12.70 -15.02 -3.34
C ALA A 246 13.11 -15.78 -4.62
N LYS A 247 12.23 -15.88 -5.63
CA LYS A 247 12.57 -16.52 -6.92
C LYS A 247 13.71 -15.82 -7.66
N ILE A 248 13.77 -14.48 -7.60
CA ILE A 248 14.90 -13.72 -8.14
C ILE A 248 16.20 -14.14 -7.43
N LEU A 249 16.19 -14.17 -6.09
CA LEU A 249 17.35 -14.54 -5.29
C LEU A 249 17.79 -15.98 -5.55
N GLU A 250 16.87 -16.94 -5.61
CA GLU A 250 17.16 -18.34 -5.96
C GLU A 250 17.78 -18.45 -7.35
N GLY A 251 17.17 -17.82 -8.36
CA GLY A 251 17.64 -17.87 -9.74
C GLY A 251 19.01 -17.23 -9.93
N ILE A 252 19.33 -16.19 -9.16
CA ILE A 252 20.66 -15.56 -9.17
C ILE A 252 21.68 -16.44 -8.45
N ILE A 253 21.43 -16.76 -7.18
CA ILE A 253 22.41 -17.41 -6.29
C ILE A 253 22.70 -18.85 -6.75
N ARG A 254 21.67 -19.59 -7.18
CA ARG A 254 21.80 -21.03 -7.44
C ARG A 254 22.05 -21.37 -8.91
N LYS A 255 21.75 -20.46 -9.83
CA LYS A 255 21.82 -20.74 -11.28
C LYS A 255 22.70 -19.75 -12.03
N THR A 256 22.35 -18.47 -11.99
CA THR A 256 22.96 -17.47 -12.87
C THR A 256 24.39 -17.16 -12.48
N PHE A 257 24.65 -16.90 -11.19
CA PHE A 257 25.99 -16.59 -10.73
C PHE A 257 26.96 -17.78 -10.89
N PRO A 258 26.58 -19.02 -10.51
CA PRO A 258 27.41 -20.19 -10.81
C PRO A 258 27.72 -20.37 -12.30
N ALA A 259 26.76 -20.12 -13.20
CA ALA A 259 26.98 -20.20 -14.64
C ALA A 259 27.98 -19.14 -15.15
N ILE A 260 27.92 -17.92 -14.62
CA ILE A 260 28.90 -16.87 -14.93
C ILE A 260 30.31 -17.27 -14.46
N ILE A 261 30.44 -17.82 -13.25
CA ILE A 261 31.71 -18.35 -12.73
C ILE A 261 32.26 -19.45 -13.66
N GLN A 262 31.39 -20.36 -14.08
CA GLN A 262 31.78 -21.47 -14.95
C GLN A 262 32.26 -20.96 -16.32
N GLU A 263 31.57 -19.98 -16.92
CA GLU A 263 31.98 -19.38 -18.19
C GLU A 263 33.28 -18.59 -18.05
N ALA A 264 33.47 -17.82 -16.97
CA ALA A 264 34.74 -17.13 -16.74
C ALA A 264 35.91 -18.13 -16.66
N ARG A 265 35.73 -19.23 -15.93
CA ARG A 265 36.73 -20.30 -15.81
C ARG A 265 37.01 -21.01 -17.13
N SER A 266 35.98 -21.32 -17.92
CA SER A 266 36.15 -21.99 -19.22
C SER A 266 36.95 -21.15 -20.22
N ARG A 267 36.95 -19.82 -20.02
CA ARG A 267 37.67 -18.83 -20.82
C ARG A 267 39.04 -18.44 -20.24
N GLY A 268 39.45 -19.03 -19.11
CA GLY A 268 40.70 -18.67 -18.44
C GLY A 268 40.71 -17.26 -17.85
N LEU A 269 39.53 -16.70 -17.54
CA LEU A 269 39.38 -15.39 -16.91
C LEU A 269 39.26 -15.52 -15.38
N ASP A 270 39.59 -14.44 -14.66
CA ASP A 270 39.34 -14.37 -13.22
C ASP A 270 37.85 -14.54 -12.91
N THR A 271 37.57 -15.27 -11.83
CA THR A 271 36.20 -15.51 -11.39
C THR A 271 35.63 -14.24 -10.74
N PRO A 272 34.47 -13.74 -11.20
CA PRO A 272 33.84 -12.58 -10.57
C PRO A 272 33.40 -12.90 -9.14
N ARG A 273 33.31 -11.86 -8.30
CA ARG A 273 32.84 -11.97 -6.92
C ARG A 273 31.39 -11.48 -6.82
N PHE A 274 30.56 -12.18 -6.06
CA PHE A 274 29.21 -11.72 -5.73
C PHE A 274 29.25 -10.84 -4.48
N ASP A 275 29.59 -9.56 -4.67
CA ASP A 275 29.65 -8.57 -3.58
C ASP A 275 28.35 -7.76 -3.48
N ALA A 276 27.25 -8.46 -3.15
CA ALA A 276 25.98 -7.83 -2.84
C ALA A 276 25.75 -7.86 -1.33
N ARG A 277 25.50 -6.69 -0.73
CA ARG A 277 25.23 -6.54 0.71
C ARG A 277 23.91 -5.81 0.95
N VAL A 278 23.30 -6.11 2.09
CA VAL A 278 22.10 -5.42 2.58
C VAL A 278 22.47 -4.01 3.01
N GLU A 279 21.79 -3.01 2.45
CA GLU A 279 21.98 -1.60 2.82
C GLU A 279 21.18 -1.25 4.08
N ASP A 280 21.68 -0.26 4.84
CA ASP A 280 20.87 0.30 5.91
C ASP A 280 19.70 1.10 5.32
N HIS A 281 18.55 1.00 5.97
CA HIS A 281 17.37 1.76 5.64
C HIS A 281 16.58 2.03 6.92
N ALA A 282 16.03 3.24 7.04
CA ALA A 282 15.33 3.68 8.24
C ALA A 282 14.16 2.76 8.60
N GLU A 283 13.50 2.18 7.60
CA GLU A 283 12.32 1.30 7.75
C GLU A 283 12.63 -0.19 7.94
N ILE A 284 13.91 -0.59 7.95
CA ILE A 284 14.26 -1.97 8.31
C ILE A 284 14.33 -2.03 9.84
N HIS A 285 13.35 -2.69 10.43
CA HIS A 285 13.15 -2.77 11.88
C HIS A 285 13.18 -4.21 12.40
N GLY A 286 13.20 -4.35 13.73
CA GLY A 286 13.09 -5.65 14.39
C GLY A 286 14.21 -6.63 14.01
N PRO A 287 13.92 -7.95 13.92
CA PRO A 287 14.91 -8.97 13.60
C PRO A 287 15.61 -8.75 12.25
N ALA A 288 14.91 -8.16 11.27
CA ALA A 288 15.46 -7.86 9.95
C ALA A 288 16.70 -6.94 10.01
N ARG A 289 16.79 -6.08 11.03
CA ARG A 289 17.90 -5.13 11.19
C ARG A 289 19.25 -5.82 11.47
N ASN A 290 19.23 -7.04 12.02
CA ASN A 290 20.44 -7.84 12.24
C ASN A 290 21.14 -8.27 10.95
N TRP A 291 20.45 -8.16 9.82
CA TRP A 291 20.94 -8.54 8.50
C TRP A 291 21.53 -7.38 7.71
N VAL A 292 21.42 -6.14 8.21
CA VAL A 292 22.05 -4.96 7.59
C VAL A 292 23.57 -5.14 7.56
N GLY A 293 24.19 -4.87 6.40
CA GLY A 293 25.62 -5.05 6.15
C GLY A 293 26.07 -6.49 5.87
N LYS A 294 25.23 -7.50 6.11
CA LYS A 294 25.49 -8.90 5.74
C LYS A 294 25.40 -9.09 4.21
N SER A 295 25.96 -10.19 3.70
CA SER A 295 25.85 -10.50 2.28
C SER A 295 24.41 -10.92 1.94
N VAL A 296 23.94 -10.56 0.75
CA VAL A 296 22.58 -10.90 0.28
C VAL A 296 22.38 -12.42 0.25
N GLN A 297 23.42 -13.18 -0.13
CA GLN A 297 23.37 -14.63 -0.13
C GLN A 297 23.18 -15.20 1.29
N GLN A 298 23.91 -14.67 2.27
CA GLN A 298 23.78 -15.08 3.66
C GLN A 298 22.38 -14.73 4.19
N THR A 299 21.93 -13.50 4.00
CA THR A 299 20.59 -13.05 4.41
C THR A 299 19.47 -13.88 3.78
N PHE A 300 19.64 -14.31 2.52
CA PHE A 300 18.63 -15.16 1.87
C PHE A 300 18.60 -16.56 2.48
N ASN A 301 19.75 -17.23 2.54
CA ASN A 301 19.82 -18.63 2.97
C ASN A 301 19.52 -18.81 4.46
N ASP A 302 19.97 -17.87 5.30
CA ASP A 302 19.95 -18.02 6.75
C ASP A 302 18.73 -17.35 7.40
N TYR A 303 17.93 -16.60 6.63
CA TYR A 303 16.76 -15.88 7.15
C TYR A 303 15.56 -15.88 6.20
N LEU A 304 15.66 -15.19 5.05
CA LEU A 304 14.49 -14.96 4.21
C LEU A 304 13.88 -16.26 3.67
N GLN A 305 14.72 -17.24 3.34
CA GLN A 305 14.27 -18.52 2.84
C GLN A 305 13.61 -19.39 3.93
N PRO A 306 14.31 -19.74 5.03
CA PRO A 306 13.74 -20.63 6.05
C PRO A 306 12.50 -20.03 6.71
N GLU A 307 12.55 -18.75 7.11
CA GLU A 307 11.50 -18.14 7.92
C GLU A 307 10.25 -17.76 7.13
N PHE A 308 10.40 -17.35 5.87
CA PHE A 308 9.29 -16.78 5.11
C PHE A 308 9.02 -17.52 3.81
N ARG A 309 10.02 -17.73 2.95
CA ARG A 309 9.78 -18.37 1.64
C ARG A 309 9.18 -19.76 1.81
N ASN A 310 9.72 -20.57 2.73
CA ASN A 310 9.22 -21.92 2.97
C ASN A 310 7.80 -21.87 3.54
N ALA A 311 7.57 -21.10 4.60
CA ALA A 311 6.25 -20.92 5.21
C ALA A 311 5.17 -20.44 4.20
N ILE A 312 5.52 -19.58 3.25
CA ILE A 312 4.57 -19.12 2.22
C ILE A 312 4.32 -20.18 1.14
N ALA A 313 5.34 -20.98 0.80
CA ALA A 313 5.25 -21.97 -0.25
C ALA A 313 4.52 -23.26 0.18
N HIS A 314 4.51 -23.54 1.48
CA HIS A 314 3.88 -24.72 2.05
C HIS A 314 2.54 -24.30 2.68
N PHE A 315 1.42 -24.83 2.15
CA PHE A 315 0.09 -24.56 2.72
C PHE A 315 0.00 -25.03 4.18
N SER A 316 0.72 -26.10 4.53
CA SER A 316 0.97 -26.58 5.88
C SER A 316 2.27 -27.40 5.84
N ASP A 317 3.28 -27.05 6.65
CA ASP A 317 4.30 -28.03 7.05
C ASP A 317 3.68 -28.90 8.17
N SER A 318 4.11 -30.16 8.29
CA SER A 318 3.33 -31.27 8.89
C SER A 318 2.79 -31.11 10.32
N ASP A 319 3.13 -30.03 11.03
CA ASP A 319 2.71 -29.73 12.41
C ASP A 319 2.22 -28.28 12.62
N GLU A 320 2.09 -27.47 11.56
CA GLU A 320 1.66 -26.06 11.66
C GLU A 320 0.27 -25.82 11.06
N ASP A 321 -0.49 -24.91 11.69
CA ASP A 321 -1.77 -24.46 11.16
C ASP A 321 -1.61 -23.86 9.76
N PRO A 322 -2.54 -24.09 8.83
CA PRO A 322 -2.43 -23.55 7.50
C PRO A 322 -2.30 -22.03 7.46
N LEU A 323 -1.46 -21.53 6.56
CA LEU A 323 -1.27 -20.10 6.38
C LEU A 323 -2.55 -19.43 5.85
N VAL A 324 -3.26 -18.71 6.71
CA VAL A 324 -4.40 -17.89 6.32
C VAL A 324 -3.90 -16.57 5.73
N VAL A 325 -3.86 -16.48 4.40
CA VAL A 325 -3.31 -15.32 3.67
C VAL A 325 -4.12 -14.03 3.83
N SER A 326 -5.38 -14.13 4.24
CA SER A 326 -6.24 -12.98 4.57
C SER A 326 -6.02 -12.46 6.00
N ASN A 327 -5.25 -13.18 6.82
CA ASN A 327 -4.95 -12.76 8.19
C ASN A 327 -4.02 -11.54 8.19
N TYR A 328 -4.47 -10.47 8.82
CA TYR A 328 -3.74 -9.20 8.89
C TYR A 328 -2.39 -9.32 9.60
N ILE A 329 -2.33 -10.05 10.71
CA ILE A 329 -1.11 -10.16 11.53
C ILE A 329 -0.03 -10.93 10.76
N THR A 330 -0.44 -12.01 10.10
CA THR A 330 0.41 -12.77 9.20
C THR A 330 0.90 -11.91 8.04
N GLY A 331 0.00 -11.20 7.36
CA GLY A 331 0.34 -10.28 6.28
C GLY A 331 1.29 -9.16 6.71
N ALA A 332 1.08 -8.56 7.88
CA ALA A 332 1.94 -7.54 8.47
C ALA A 332 3.34 -8.09 8.78
N THR A 333 3.44 -9.33 9.25
CA THR A 333 4.73 -9.99 9.55
C THR A 333 5.56 -10.18 8.29
N ILE A 334 4.93 -10.62 7.19
CA ILE A 334 5.58 -10.72 5.87
C ILE A 334 5.93 -9.32 5.33
N SER A 335 5.00 -8.36 5.42
CA SER A 335 5.22 -6.99 4.96
C SER A 335 6.41 -6.31 5.63
N ASN A 336 6.60 -6.53 6.95
CA ASN A 336 7.75 -6.00 7.70
C ASN A 336 9.12 -6.49 7.16
N ASN A 337 9.15 -7.62 6.46
CA ASN A 337 10.34 -8.19 5.84
C ASN A 337 10.40 -8.01 4.32
N LEU A 338 9.33 -7.49 3.72
CA LEU A 338 9.19 -7.33 2.28
C LEU A 338 10.19 -6.30 1.73
N LEU A 339 10.45 -5.22 2.46
CA LEU A 339 11.45 -4.23 2.08
C LEU A 339 12.86 -4.85 2.03
N LEU A 340 13.22 -5.66 3.03
CA LEU A 340 14.50 -6.37 3.06
C LEU A 340 14.63 -7.32 1.86
N ALA A 341 13.60 -8.14 1.61
CA ALA A 341 13.58 -9.04 0.46
C ALA A 341 13.71 -8.29 -0.88
N ARG A 342 12.99 -7.17 -1.03
CA ARG A 342 13.05 -6.30 -2.21
C ARG A 342 14.45 -5.71 -2.40
N GLN A 343 15.09 -5.22 -1.35
CA GLN A 343 16.44 -4.68 -1.41
C GLN A 343 17.46 -5.76 -1.80
N CYS A 344 17.39 -6.92 -1.16
CA CYS A 344 18.20 -8.09 -1.51
C CYS A 344 18.06 -8.43 -3.00
N ALA A 345 16.83 -8.52 -3.51
CA ALA A 345 16.59 -8.82 -4.93
C ALA A 345 17.18 -7.75 -5.85
N ARG A 346 16.96 -6.45 -5.57
CA ARG A 346 17.55 -5.35 -6.36
C ARG A 346 19.08 -5.39 -6.38
N LYS A 347 19.69 -5.64 -5.23
CA LYS A 347 21.15 -5.72 -5.08
C LYS A 347 21.73 -6.93 -5.80
N ALA A 348 21.07 -8.08 -5.69
CA ALA A 348 21.47 -9.28 -6.43
C ALA A 348 21.41 -9.05 -7.94
N ILE A 349 20.32 -8.47 -8.46
CA ILE A 349 20.19 -8.14 -9.89
C ILE A 349 21.33 -7.20 -10.32
N SER A 350 21.57 -6.13 -9.57
CA SER A 350 22.62 -5.14 -9.89
C SER A 350 24.02 -5.76 -9.90
N ALA A 351 24.32 -6.64 -8.95
CA ALA A 351 25.62 -7.30 -8.86
C ALA A 351 25.86 -8.29 -10.03
N ILE A 352 24.82 -9.00 -10.45
CA ILE A 352 24.89 -9.89 -11.62
C ILE A 352 24.99 -9.08 -12.91
N GLU A 353 24.26 -7.98 -13.02
CA GLU A 353 24.37 -7.08 -14.17
C GLU A 353 25.79 -6.57 -14.33
N HIS A 354 26.42 -6.12 -13.24
CA HIS A 354 27.83 -5.72 -13.26
C HIS A 354 28.75 -6.87 -13.71
N SER A 355 28.58 -8.07 -13.14
CA SER A 355 29.38 -9.25 -13.48
C SER A 355 29.23 -9.67 -14.96
N ILE A 356 28.01 -9.60 -15.51
CA ILE A 356 27.75 -9.92 -16.93
C ILE A 356 28.40 -8.87 -17.83
N ARG A 357 28.26 -7.58 -17.50
CA ARG A 357 28.87 -6.48 -18.27
C ARG A 357 30.39 -6.62 -18.30
N GLU A 358 31.01 -6.89 -17.16
CA GLU A 358 32.46 -7.10 -17.05
C GLU A 358 32.91 -8.31 -17.88
N LEU A 359 32.21 -9.43 -17.79
CA LEU A 359 32.51 -10.63 -18.58
C LEU A 359 32.39 -10.36 -20.08
N LYS A 360 31.31 -9.71 -20.54
CA LYS A 360 31.13 -9.33 -21.95
C LYS A 360 32.23 -8.40 -22.44
N GLN A 361 32.62 -7.42 -21.62
CA GLN A 361 33.72 -6.50 -21.93
C GLN A 361 35.05 -7.24 -22.10
N ARG A 362 35.40 -8.15 -21.17
CA ARG A 362 36.61 -8.97 -21.26
C ARG A 362 36.62 -9.88 -22.49
N LEU A 363 35.45 -10.35 -22.90
CA LEU A 363 35.27 -11.17 -24.10
C LEU A 363 35.15 -10.36 -25.40
N SER A 364 35.23 -9.02 -25.34
CA SER A 364 34.98 -8.12 -26.48
C SER A 364 33.63 -8.37 -27.17
N ILE A 365 32.65 -8.88 -26.42
CA ILE A 365 31.27 -9.06 -26.89
C ILE A 365 30.61 -7.69 -26.81
N SER A 366 30.26 -7.14 -27.97
CA SER A 366 29.46 -5.91 -28.02
C SER A 366 28.19 -6.14 -27.20
N PRO A 367 27.92 -5.32 -26.19
CA PRO A 367 26.69 -5.48 -25.44
C PRO A 367 25.53 -5.21 -26.41
N THR A 368 24.74 -6.26 -26.67
CA THR A 368 23.50 -6.18 -27.45
C THR A 368 22.49 -5.39 -26.65
N TRP A 369 22.63 -4.07 -26.68
CA TRP A 369 21.60 -3.13 -26.26
C TRP A 369 20.68 -2.92 -27.47
N MET A 370 19.37 -3.08 -27.30
CA MET A 370 18.45 -2.40 -28.22
C MET A 370 18.61 -0.90 -27.94
N ARG A 371 19.05 -0.14 -28.94
CA ARG A 371 19.05 1.33 -28.87
C ARG A 371 17.65 1.87 -29.09
#